data_AF-A0A9D1N728-F1
#
_entry.id   AF-A0A9D1N728-F1
#
_cell.length_a   1.000
_cell.length_b   1.000
_cell.length_c   1.000
_cell.angle_alpha   90.00
_cell.angle_beta   90.00
_cell.angle_gamma   90.00
#
_symmetry.space_group_name_H-M   'P 1'
#
loop_
_entity.id
_entity.type
_entity.pdbx_description
1 polymer ?
#
loop_
_entity_poly.entity_id
_entity_poly.type
_entity_poly.pdbx_seq_one_letter_code
_entity_poly.pdbx_strand_id
1 'polypeptide(L)' 'ISGLKEVTVIHGRGEGILRRGIQDMLKRNKNVDSFRNGGFNEGGDGVTVVKLK' A
#
# COMPACT_ATOMS: atom_id res chain seq x y z
N ILE A 1 -17.38 -6.04 -7.01
CA ILE A 1 -16.23 -5.36 -6.33
C ILE A 1 -16.67 -3.92 -6.07
N SER A 2 -16.43 -3.39 -4.87
CA SER A 2 -17.01 -2.17 -4.29
C SER A 2 -16.73 -0.83 -5.01
N GLY A 3 -16.32 -0.84 -6.29
CA GLY A 3 -16.02 0.37 -7.06
C GLY A 3 -14.80 1.17 -6.58
N LEU A 4 -14.08 0.65 -5.58
CA LEU A 4 -12.91 1.31 -5.01
C LEU A 4 -11.75 1.31 -6.02
N LYS A 5 -11.28 2.50 -6.35
CA LYS A 5 -10.13 2.71 -7.25
C LYS A 5 -8.80 2.79 -6.51
N GLU A 6 -8.85 3.14 -5.23
CA GLU A 6 -7.66 3.30 -4.40
C GLU A 6 -7.97 2.82 -2.98
N VAL A 7 -6.99 2.19 -2.34
CA VAL A 7 -7.04 1.78 -0.93
C VAL A 7 -5.75 2.16 -0.23
N THR A 8 -5.89 2.57 1.04
CA THR A 8 -4.76 2.98 1.89
C THR A 8 -4.52 1.92 2.95
N VAL A 9 -3.32 1.36 2.98
CA VAL A 9 -2.90 0.36 3.96
C VAL A 9 -2.00 1.02 5.00
N ILE A 10 -2.53 1.20 6.20
CA ILE A 10 -1.78 1.73 7.34
C ILE A 10 -1.15 0.54 8.07
N HIS A 11 0.17 0.39 7.95
CA HIS A 11 0.93 -0.68 8.60
C HIS A 11 1.91 -0.17 9.67
N GLY A 12 2.01 1.15 9.84
CA GLY A 12 2.95 1.79 10.75
C GLY A 12 4.38 1.75 10.23
N ARG A 13 5.27 2.53 10.87
CA ARG A 13 6.68 2.66 10.45
C ARG A 13 7.49 1.43 10.89
N GLY A 14 7.60 1.21 12.20
CA GLY A 14 8.39 0.13 12.81
C GLY A 14 9.77 -0.06 12.17
N GLU A 15 10.28 -1.30 12.19
CA GLU A 15 11.47 -1.73 11.45
C GLU A 15 11.19 -1.98 9.95
N GLY A 16 10.01 -1.57 9.45
CA GLY A 16 9.61 -1.77 8.06
C GLY A 16 9.31 -3.22 7.67
N ILE A 17 9.17 -4.14 8.62
CA ILE A 17 8.85 -5.55 8.35
C ILE A 17 7.51 -5.68 7.63
N LEU A 18 6.44 -5.06 8.16
CA LEU A 18 5.13 -5.08 7.53
C LEU A 18 5.13 -4.37 6.18
N ARG A 19 5.79 -3.21 6.07
CA ARG A 19 5.94 -2.49 4.79
C ARG A 19 6.50 -3.40 3.71
N ARG A 20 7.64 -4.06 3.97
CA ARG A 20 8.29 -4.97 3.00
C ARG A 20 7.39 -6.15 2.64
N GLY A 21 6.83 -6.83 3.65
CA GLY A 21 5.96 -7.99 3.42
C GLY A 21 4.70 -7.64 2.61
N ILE A 22 4.05 -6.52 2.93
CA ILE A 22 2.88 -6.03 2.21
C ILE A 22 3.24 -5.67 0.77
N GLN A 23 4.31 -4.91 0.54
CA GLN A 23 4.72 -4.53 -0.80
C GLN A 23 5.09 -5.75 -1.66
N ASP A 24 5.75 -6.76 -1.09
CA ASP A 24 6.06 -8.00 -1.80
C ASP A 24 4.84 -8.85 -2.13
N MET A 25 3.80 -8.80 -1.30
CA MET A 25 2.50 -9.40 -1.61
C MET A 25 1.80 -8.62 -2.75
N LEU A 26 1.78 -7.28 -2.68
CA LEU A 26 1.13 -6.42 -3.66
C LEU A 26 1.73 -6.57 -5.07
N LYS A 27 3.06 -6.72 -5.19
CA LYS A 27 3.74 -6.98 -6.48
C LYS A 27 3.18 -8.20 -7.23
N ARG A 28 2.65 -9.18 -6.51
CA ARG A 28 2.14 -10.45 -7.08
C ARG A 28 0.62 -10.45 -7.22
N ASN A 29 -0.06 -9.42 -6.73
CA ASN A 29 -1.51 -9.37 -6.70
C ASN A 29 -2.06 -8.88 -8.06
N LYS A 30 -2.81 -9.74 -8.75
CA LYS A 30 -3.37 -9.45 -10.08
C LYS A 30 -4.39 -8.31 -10.07
N ASN A 31 -5.00 -8.00 -8.93
CA ASN A 31 -5.99 -6.93 -8.78
C ASN A 31 -5.36 -5.55 -8.53
N VAL A 32 -4.04 -5.50 -8.28
CA VAL A 32 -3.30 -4.25 -8.10
C VAL A 32 -2.82 -3.75 -9.46
N ASP A 33 -3.05 -2.47 -9.71
CA ASP A 33 -2.50 -1.75 -10.85
C ASP A 33 -1.13 -1.15 -10.48
N SER A 34 -1.06 -0.43 -9.36
CA SER A 34 0.18 0.16 -8.84
C SER A 34 0.11 0.40 -7.34
N PHE A 35 1.25 0.58 -6.69
CA PHE A 35 1.31 0.97 -5.28
C PHE A 35 2.54 1.84 -4.99
N ARG A 36 2.47 2.65 -3.93
CA ARG A 36 3.56 3.55 -3.48
C ARG A 36 3.51 3.76 -1.96
N ASN A 37 4.59 4.25 -1.37
CA ASN A 37 4.52 4.78 0.00
C ASN A 37 3.57 6.00 0.06
N GLY A 38 3.01 6.25 1.23
CA GLY A 38 2.27 7.48 1.51
C GLY A 38 3.18 8.70 1.37
N GLY A 39 2.60 9.81 0.91
CA GLY A 39 3.25 11.12 0.96
C GLY A 39 3.34 11.66 2.39
N PHE A 40 3.99 12.82 2.54
CA PHE A 40 4.20 13.46 3.85
C PHE A 40 2.88 13.67 4.62
N ASN A 41 1.81 14.09 3.94
CA ASN A 41 0.49 14.32 4.53
C ASN A 41 -0.39 13.05 4.55
N GLU A 42 0.12 11.90 4.13
CA GLU A 42 -0.62 10.62 4.03
C GLU A 42 -0.06 9.57 5.01
N GLY A 43 0.83 9.95 5.93
CA GLY A 43 1.47 9.03 6.89
C GLY A 43 2.84 8.48 6.44
N GLY A 44 3.37 8.97 5.31
CA GLY A 44 4.72 8.69 4.86
C GLY A 44 5.01 7.20 4.67
N ASP A 45 6.20 6.79 5.09
CA ASP A 45 6.68 5.43 5.05
C ASP A 45 5.90 4.42 5.91
N GLY A 46 4.99 4.89 6.78
CA GLY A 46 4.11 4.05 7.58
C GLY A 46 2.84 3.60 6.85
N VAL A 47 2.67 4.05 5.60
CA VAL A 47 1.47 3.86 4.80
C VAL A 47 1.86 3.41 3.39
N THR A 48 1.08 2.50 2.82
CA THR A 48 1.15 2.12 1.41
C THR A 48 -0.19 2.45 0.74
N VAL A 49 -0.15 3.28 -0.30
CA VAL A 49 -1.31 3.61 -1.15
C VAL A 49 -1.32 2.67 -2.35
N VAL A 50 -2.45 2.03 -2.60
CA VAL A 50 -2.62 0.98 -3.63
C VAL A 50 -3.74 1.36 -4.58
N LYS A 51 -3.44 1.39 -5.88
CA LYS A 51 -4.44 1.53 -6.94
C LYS A 51 -4.87 0.16 -7.43
N LEU A 52 -6.18 -0.03 -7.53
CA LEU A 52 -6.81 -1.26 -8.00
C LEU A 52 -7.24 -1.11 -9.46
N LYS A 53 -7.30 -2.23 -10.18
CA LYS A 53 -7.82 -2.28 -11.56
C LYS A 53 -9.33 -2.04 -11.60
#